data_AF-A0A3B0WUZ5-F1
#
_entry.id   AF-A0A3B0WUZ5-F1
#
_cell.length_a   1.000
_cell.length_b   1.000
_cell.length_c   1.000
_cell.angle_alpha   90.00
_cell.angle_beta   90.00
_cell.angle_gamma   90.00
#
_symmetry.space_group_name_H-M   'P 1'
#
loop_
_entity.id
_entity.type
_entity.pdbx_description
1 polymer ?
#
loop_
_entity_poly.entity_id
_entity_poly.type
_entity_poly.pdbx_seq_one_letter_code
_entity_poly.pdbx_strand_id
1 'polypeptide(L)' 'MGREKSSIEEAEAAWSRKAQAEDLRCNVCSQHIIHSEREIYFTTGMCGYCNHQANKDD' A
#
# COMPACT_ATOMS: atom_id res chain seq x y z
N MET A 1 -3.58 -8.95 28.03
CA MET A 1 -3.15 -7.88 27.11
C MET A 1 -3.23 -8.46 25.71
N GLY A 2 -4.19 -8.07 24.87
CA GLY A 2 -4.41 -8.78 23.60
C GLY A 2 -5.51 -8.25 22.68
N ARG A 3 -5.91 -6.98 22.83
CA ARG A 3 -6.98 -6.38 22.00
C ARG A 3 -6.47 -5.53 20.82
N GLU A 4 -5.20 -5.17 20.83
CA GLU A 4 -4.66 -4.18 19.88
C GLU A 4 -4.20 -4.79 18.55
N LYS A 5 -3.86 -6.08 18.50
CA LYS A 5 -3.38 -6.74 17.28
C LYS A 5 -4.51 -6.98 16.26
N SER A 6 -5.71 -7.36 16.71
CA SER A 6 -6.85 -7.61 15.82
C SER A 6 -7.17 -6.43 14.91
N SER A 7 -7.18 -5.21 15.45
CA SER A 7 -7.64 -4.05 14.68
C SER A 7 -6.74 -3.70 13.49
N ILE A 8 -5.44 -3.96 13.60
CA ILE A 8 -4.49 -3.68 12.52
C ILE A 8 -4.61 -4.75 11.43
N GLU A 9 -4.66 -6.03 11.83
CA GLU A 9 -4.82 -7.14 10.90
C GLU A 9 -6.14 -7.06 10.12
N GLU A 10 -7.22 -6.62 10.76
CA GLU A 10 -8.51 -6.38 10.11
C GLU A 10 -8.45 -5.23 9.11
N ALA A 11 -7.77 -4.12 9.44
CA ALA A 11 -7.61 -3.00 8.53
C ALA A 11 -6.76 -3.38 7.30
N GLU A 12 -5.68 -4.13 7.50
CA GLU A 12 -4.85 -4.65 6.41
C GLU A 12 -5.61 -5.64 5.52
N ALA A 13 -6.41 -6.53 6.11
CA ALA A 13 -7.24 -7.46 5.35
C ALA A 13 -8.34 -6.74 4.56
N ALA A 14 -9.00 -5.73 5.15
CA ALA A 14 -10.00 -4.91 4.47
C ALA A 14 -9.38 -4.13 3.31
N TRP A 15 -8.19 -3.56 3.53
CA TRP A 15 -7.44 -2.88 2.48
C TRP A 15 -7.03 -3.82 1.36
N SER A 16 -6.49 -4.99 1.68
CA SER A 16 -6.08 -5.99 0.67
C SER A 16 -7.25 -6.39 -0.25
N ARG A 17 -8.46 -6.53 0.30
CA ARG A 17 -9.67 -6.79 -0.51
C ARG A 17 -10.02 -5.61 -1.39
N LYS A 18 -9.95 -4.38 -0.87
CA LYS A 18 -10.22 -3.15 -1.62
C LYS A 18 -9.20 -2.96 -2.76
N ALA A 19 -7.92 -3.12 -2.46
CA ALA A 19 -6.84 -3.01 -3.44
C ALA A 19 -6.98 -4.03 -4.56
N GLN A 20 -7.42 -5.25 -4.28
CA GLN A 20 -7.73 -6.24 -5.32
C GLN A 20 -8.99 -5.89 -6.12
N ALA A 21 -10.04 -5.40 -5.46
CA ALA A 21 -11.30 -5.05 -6.12
C ALA A 21 -11.17 -3.82 -7.05
N GLU A 22 -10.35 -2.85 -6.67
CA GLU A 22 -10.10 -1.62 -7.43
C GLU A 22 -8.81 -1.70 -8.28
N ASP A 23 -8.15 -2.87 -8.32
CA ASP A 23 -6.86 -3.10 -8.99
C ASP A 23 -5.79 -2.06 -8.63
N LEU A 24 -5.72 -1.66 -7.36
CA LEU A 24 -4.74 -0.69 -6.83
C LEU A 24 -3.35 -1.33 -6.83
N ARG A 25 -2.63 -1.10 -7.93
CA ARG A 25 -1.29 -1.62 -8.18
C ARG A 25 -0.33 -0.50 -8.53
N CYS A 26 0.94 -0.70 -8.15
CA CYS A 26 2.02 0.20 -8.51
C CYS A 26 2.15 0.29 -10.04
N ASN A 27 2.19 1.50 -10.58
CA ASN A 27 2.33 1.71 -12.03
C ASN A 27 3.68 1.26 -12.61
N VAL A 28 4.69 1.02 -11.76
CA VAL A 28 6.05 0.66 -12.18
C VAL A 28 6.28 -0.85 -12.12
N CYS A 29 5.95 -1.49 -11.00
CA CYS A 29 6.23 -2.91 -10.77
C CYS A 29 4.97 -3.78 -10.73
N SER A 30 3.79 -3.20 -10.89
CA SER A 30 2.48 -3.88 -10.87
C SER A 30 2.17 -4.65 -9.58
N GLN A 31 2.92 -4.41 -8.50
CA GLN A 31 2.66 -4.99 -7.18
C GLN A 31 1.42 -4.36 -6.54
N HIS A 32 0.64 -5.14 -5.79
CA HIS A 32 -0.45 -4.61 -4.99
C HIS A 32 0.07 -3.69 -3.89
N ILE A 33 -0.64 -2.58 -3.67
CA ILE A 33 -0.28 -1.59 -2.66
C ILE A 33 -0.68 -2.10 -1.28
N ILE A 34 0.29 -2.14 -0.36
CA ILE A 34 0.02 -2.48 1.05
C ILE A 34 -0.65 -1.31 1.76
N HIS A 35 -1.37 -1.60 2.84
CA HIS A 35 -2.15 -0.58 3.56
C HIS A 35 -1.28 0.60 4.02
N SER A 36 -0.06 0.33 4.49
CA SER A 36 0.90 1.35 4.95
C SER A 36 1.40 2.28 3.84
N GLU A 37 1.33 1.87 2.57
CA GLU A 37 1.80 2.64 1.42
C GLU A 37 0.67 3.32 0.65
N ARG A 38 -0.58 3.18 1.12
CA ARG A 38 -1.76 3.72 0.43
C ARG A 38 -1.64 5.21 0.14
N GLU A 39 -1.14 5.99 1.10
CA GLU A 39 -1.03 7.45 0.98
C GLU A 39 0.03 7.84 -0.05
N ILE A 40 1.13 7.09 -0.09
CA ILE A 40 2.18 7.25 -1.11
C ILE A 40 1.58 6.96 -2.48
N TYR A 41 0.87 5.84 -2.63
CA TYR A 41 0.25 5.46 -3.89
C TYR A 41 -0.79 6.48 -4.38
N PHE A 42 -1.67 6.98 -3.50
CA PHE A 42 -2.64 8.00 -3.91
C PHE A 42 -1.99 9.32 -4.32
N THR A 43 -0.79 9.61 -3.80
CA THR A 43 -0.05 10.82 -4.14
C THR A 43 0.78 10.65 -5.41
N THR A 44 1.40 9.49 -5.62
CA THR A 44 2.44 9.30 -6.65
C THR A 44 2.14 8.22 -7.68
N GLY A 45 1.11 7.39 -7.46
CA GLY A 45 0.79 6.23 -8.28
C GLY A 45 1.79 5.07 -8.16
N MET A 46 2.68 5.11 -7.17
CA MET A 46 3.76 4.13 -7.00
C MET A 46 3.69 3.46 -5.62
N CYS A 47 4.20 2.22 -5.52
CA CYS A 47 4.47 1.63 -4.21
C CYS A 47 5.60 2.37 -3.51
N GLY A 48 5.72 2.19 -2.20
CA GLY A 48 6.72 2.90 -1.39
C GLY A 48 8.15 2.65 -1.87
N TYR A 49 8.46 1.45 -2.34
CA TYR A 49 9.76 1.11 -2.92
C TYR A 49 10.07 1.87 -4.21
N CYS A 50 9.16 1.85 -5.19
CA CYS A 50 9.35 2.56 -6.46
C CYS A 50 9.37 4.08 -6.25
N ASN A 51 8.51 4.58 -5.37
CA ASN A 51 8.51 5.98 -4.98
C ASN A 51 9.85 6.38 -4.34
N HIS A 52 10.37 5.58 -3.41
CA HIS A 52 11.65 5.86 -2.76
C HIS A 52 12.81 5.85 -3.75
N GLN A 53 12.85 4.90 -4.69
CA GLN A 53 13.85 4.91 -5.76
C GLN A 53 13.74 6.15 -6.64
N ALA A 54 12.53 6.51 -7.08
CA ALA A 54 12.31 7.69 -7.91
C ALA A 54 12.75 8.99 -7.23
N ASN A 55 12.64 9.10 -5.90
CA ASN A 55 13.07 10.27 -5.13
C ASN A 55 14.54 10.21 -4.71
N LYS A 56 15.23 9.08 -4.89
CA LYS A 56 16.65 8.93 -4.50
C LYS A 56 17.61 9.34 -5.61
N ASP A 57 17.15 9.32 -6.86
CA ASP A 57 17.89 9.73 -8.05
C ASP A 57 17.75 11.24 -8.36
N ASP A 58 17.12 12.03 -7.48
CA ASP A 58 17.08 13.51 -7.54
C ASP A 58 18.16 14.15 -6.64
#